data_AF-A0A835Z746-F1
#
_entry.id   AF-A0A835Z746-F1
#
_cell.length_a   1.000
_cell.length_b   1.000
_cell.length_c   1.000
_cell.angle_alpha   90.00
_cell.angle_beta   90.00
_cell.angle_gamma   90.00
#
_symmetry.space_group_name_H-M   'P 1'
#
loop_
_entity.id
_entity.type
_entity.pdbx_description
1 polymer ?
#
loop_
_entity_poly.entity_id
_entity_poly.type
_entity_poly.pdbx_seq_one_letter_code
_entity_poly.pdbx_strand_id
1 'polypeptide(L)'
;ATSLVLMDLVPGTVIYYARVSARTVLGYGGRRDATPEGNDARADKGIRVPYQVPDAPVSAYYPGGLPALARDAPASLAVSFGAPRYDGGARLANFTVECDTSSNFNSSAGRTPLRSVTVDATVTLCTACVARFDIVALALTLQASSQNFFGQLDAGQRILVGKVYTFTVDAQRLSGATIYVTPDHNALASMTFSPSERLELYGSSTSFPGLQLGAPHYVRVFAANVEMGAGPPAPSPPVVMTMVPAAPPVAPSQVTLSLNAIDSLRARWPSVASASDADRIDYYLVEVYSPSATVSTSGSLFGVREVQRITLGTAPVDLYAKALSTFTLAHGAVDVPLPGTVTATQGSSTLITTEDLTAVLSRGDLIQVGGGVYAVHAYLPFDATTQLPVSAAAYSTDGLVIPELVVGRTADIAYDASALNVKHALEALEGTCAVDVSRSVRGNGYEWLVTFLDGSGAQ
;
A
#
# COMPACT_ATOMS: atom_id res chain seq x y z
N ALA A 1 -15.50 51.12 -2.56
CA ALA A 1 -14.93 50.76 -3.87
C ALA A 1 -15.31 49.31 -4.18
N THR A 2 -15.55 48.96 -5.43
CA THR A 2 -15.76 47.56 -5.84
C THR A 2 -14.40 46.86 -5.88
N SER A 3 -14.28 45.68 -5.28
CA SER A 3 -13.04 44.90 -5.24
C SER A 3 -13.28 43.45 -5.67
N LEU A 4 -12.24 42.82 -6.21
CA LEU A 4 -12.19 41.41 -6.58
C LEU A 4 -10.85 40.84 -6.10
N VAL A 5 -10.88 39.68 -5.45
CA VAL A 5 -9.68 38.92 -5.09
C VAL A 5 -9.44 37.89 -6.19
N LEU A 6 -8.24 37.92 -6.78
CA LEU A 6 -7.78 36.89 -7.71
C LEU A 6 -7.09 35.80 -6.89
N MET A 7 -7.58 34.57 -7.00
CA MET A 7 -7.06 33.39 -6.30
C MET A 7 -6.24 32.52 -7.29
N ASP A 8 -5.56 31.50 -6.76
CA ASP A 8 -4.83 30.49 -7.54
C ASP A 8 -3.72 31.04 -8.45
N LEU A 9 -3.07 32.12 -8.00
CA LEU A 9 -1.88 32.66 -8.66
C LEU A 9 -0.65 31.84 -8.30
N VAL A 10 0.19 31.55 -9.29
CA VAL A 10 1.47 30.85 -9.16
C VAL A 10 2.50 31.80 -8.56
N PRO A 11 3.00 31.54 -7.35
CA PRO A 11 4.04 32.36 -6.74
C PRO A 11 5.39 32.22 -7.45
N GLY A 12 6.27 33.17 -7.18
CA GLY A 12 7.61 33.18 -7.73
C GLY A 12 7.58 33.52 -9.20
N THR A 13 7.75 32.55 -10.08
CA THR A 13 8.23 32.76 -11.46
C THR A 13 7.27 33.51 -12.38
N VAL A 14 5.96 33.48 -12.13
CA VAL A 14 4.95 34.10 -13.01
C VAL A 14 4.76 35.57 -12.65
N ILE A 15 4.70 36.40 -13.69
CA ILE A 15 4.39 37.84 -13.57
C ILE A 15 2.96 38.05 -14.06
N TYR A 16 2.14 38.63 -13.19
CA TYR A 16 0.74 38.88 -13.48
C TYR A 16 0.51 40.31 -13.92
N TYR A 17 -0.33 40.46 -14.96
CA TYR A 17 -0.82 41.74 -15.45
C TYR A 17 -2.34 41.70 -15.42
N ALA A 18 -2.97 42.77 -14.92
CA ALA A 18 -4.43 42.85 -14.82
C ALA A 18 -4.95 44.06 -15.59
N ARG A 19 -6.17 43.96 -16.12
CA ARG A 19 -6.91 45.07 -16.73
C ARG A 19 -8.39 44.92 -16.46
N VAL A 20 -9.09 46.04 -16.27
CA VAL A 20 -10.51 46.06 -15.91
C VAL A 20 -11.31 46.83 -16.97
N SER A 21 -12.49 46.33 -17.33
CA SER A 21 -13.48 47.02 -18.18
C SER A 21 -14.89 46.79 -17.65
N ALA A 22 -15.71 47.84 -17.63
CA ALA A 22 -17.13 47.73 -17.28
C ALA A 22 -17.96 47.30 -18.49
N ARG A 23 -19.04 46.54 -18.27
CA ARG A 23 -20.02 46.13 -19.29
C ARG A 23 -21.39 46.73 -19.00
N THR A 24 -22.08 47.17 -20.06
CA THR A 24 -23.52 47.45 -20.05
C THR A 24 -24.25 46.48 -20.98
N VAL A 25 -25.57 46.63 -21.12
CA VAL A 25 -26.37 45.90 -22.13
C VAL A 25 -25.91 46.16 -23.57
N LEU A 26 -25.22 47.26 -23.84
CA LEU A 26 -24.69 47.61 -25.15
C LEU A 26 -23.28 47.02 -25.40
N GLY A 27 -22.60 46.50 -24.38
CA GLY A 27 -21.26 45.88 -24.52
C GLY A 27 -20.25 46.32 -23.46
N TYR A 28 -18.99 45.93 -23.66
CA TYR A 28 -17.85 46.31 -22.81
C TYR A 28 -17.29 47.68 -23.22
N GLY A 29 -16.96 48.52 -22.24
CA GLY A 29 -16.21 49.75 -22.43
C GLY A 29 -14.70 49.52 -22.58
N GLY A 30 -13.94 50.63 -22.62
CA GLY A 30 -12.48 50.59 -22.68
C GLY A 30 -11.86 49.83 -21.52
N ARG A 31 -10.77 49.09 -21.79
CA ARG A 31 -9.99 48.39 -20.77
C ARG A 31 -8.95 49.34 -20.18
N ARG A 32 -8.82 49.34 -18.85
CA ARG A 32 -7.76 50.06 -18.13
C ARG A 32 -6.80 49.05 -17.53
N ASP A 33 -5.51 49.19 -17.82
CA ASP A 33 -4.46 48.39 -17.18
C ASP A 33 -4.32 48.76 -15.70
N ALA A 34 -4.06 47.77 -14.86
CA ALA A 34 -3.72 47.97 -13.46
C ALA A 34 -2.32 48.58 -13.33
N THR A 35 -2.14 49.42 -12.31
CA THR A 35 -0.82 49.85 -11.85
C THR A 35 -0.51 49.05 -10.59
N PRO A 36 0.48 48.14 -10.60
CA PRO A 36 0.84 47.37 -9.42
C PRO A 36 1.52 48.26 -8.37
N GLU A 37 1.27 47.97 -7.10
CA GLU A 37 1.86 48.67 -5.95
C GLU A 37 2.59 47.66 -5.05
N GLY A 38 3.60 48.11 -4.32
CA GLY A 38 4.38 47.27 -3.38
C GLY A 38 5.74 46.82 -3.92
N ASN A 39 6.48 46.07 -3.09
CA ASN A 39 7.87 45.66 -3.37
C ASN A 39 7.99 44.68 -4.56
N ASP A 40 6.92 43.95 -4.85
CA ASP A 40 6.86 42.98 -5.95
C ASP A 40 6.37 43.58 -7.29
N ALA A 41 6.07 44.89 -7.31
CA ALA A 41 5.65 45.61 -8.50
C ALA A 41 6.84 45.84 -9.45
N ARG A 42 6.62 45.62 -10.75
CA ARG A 42 7.62 45.80 -11.79
C ARG A 42 7.32 47.02 -12.67
N ALA A 43 8.37 47.57 -13.27
CA ALA A 43 8.30 48.74 -14.15
C ALA A 43 7.44 48.51 -15.41
N ASP A 44 7.26 47.26 -15.83
CA ASP A 44 6.41 46.85 -16.95
C ASP A 44 4.92 46.71 -16.59
N LYS A 45 4.52 47.20 -15.41
CA LYS A 45 3.17 47.07 -14.82
C LYS A 45 2.78 45.64 -14.42
N GLY A 46 3.74 44.72 -14.34
CA GLY A 46 3.53 43.39 -13.77
C GLY A 46 3.68 43.36 -12.24
N ILE A 47 3.08 42.38 -11.58
CA ILE A 47 3.34 42.09 -10.16
C ILE A 47 3.70 40.61 -9.99
N ARG A 48 4.69 40.33 -9.13
CA ARG A 48 5.07 38.97 -8.74
C ARG A 48 4.32 38.57 -7.46
N VAL A 49 3.86 37.33 -7.38
CA VAL A 49 3.34 36.79 -6.12
C VAL A 49 4.54 36.21 -5.33
N PRO A 50 4.80 36.62 -4.08
CA PRO A 50 5.99 36.19 -3.34
C PRO A 50 5.89 34.72 -2.91
N TYR A 51 7.05 34.05 -2.78
CA TYR A 51 7.11 32.72 -2.16
C TYR A 51 6.68 32.78 -0.69
N GLN A 52 6.10 31.69 -0.22
CA GLN A 52 5.73 31.49 1.18
C GLN A 52 6.36 30.19 1.67
N VAL A 53 6.38 29.97 2.99
CA VAL A 53 6.68 28.63 3.50
C VAL A 53 5.56 27.67 3.07
N PRO A 54 5.83 26.36 2.90
CA PRO A 54 4.80 25.39 2.60
C PRO A 54 3.77 25.31 3.72
N ASP A 55 2.58 24.78 3.39
CA ASP A 55 1.63 24.35 4.40
C ASP A 55 2.14 23.09 5.14
N ALA A 56 1.40 22.65 6.16
CA ALA A 56 1.71 21.42 6.88
C ALA A 56 1.58 20.18 5.96
N PRO A 57 2.48 19.19 6.08
CA PRO A 57 2.37 17.91 5.36
C PRO A 57 1.02 17.21 5.58
N VAL A 58 0.59 16.42 4.61
CA VAL A 58 -0.67 15.66 4.67
C VAL A 58 -0.41 14.15 4.63
N SER A 59 -1.47 13.34 4.58
CA SER A 59 -1.37 11.90 4.41
C SER A 59 -0.73 11.53 3.06
N ALA A 60 0.04 10.45 3.04
CA ALA A 60 0.53 9.86 1.78
C ALA A 60 -0.57 9.12 1.00
N TYR A 61 -1.70 8.82 1.64
CA TYR A 61 -2.70 7.90 1.11
C TYR A 61 -3.99 8.57 0.65
N TYR A 62 -4.32 9.76 1.18
CA TYR A 62 -5.51 10.48 0.75
C TYR A 62 -5.40 12.00 1.02
N PRO A 63 -6.05 12.85 0.20
CA PRO A 63 -5.99 14.29 0.33
C PRO A 63 -6.56 14.78 1.67
N GLY A 64 -5.87 15.73 2.31
CA GLY A 64 -6.34 16.41 3.52
C GLY A 64 -6.25 15.58 4.81
N GLY A 65 -5.81 14.31 4.74
CA GLY A 65 -5.50 13.52 5.93
C GLY A 65 -4.23 14.00 6.63
N LEU A 66 -4.05 13.58 7.88
CA LEU A 66 -2.76 13.73 8.57
C LEU A 66 -1.76 12.68 8.07
N PRO A 67 -0.44 12.94 8.20
CA PRO A 67 0.56 11.89 8.08
C PRO A 67 0.16 10.64 8.89
N ALA A 68 0.51 9.46 8.39
CA ALA A 68 0.16 8.22 9.05
C ALA A 68 1.35 7.71 9.87
N LEU A 69 1.03 7.13 11.02
CA LEU A 69 1.95 6.48 11.92
C LEU A 69 1.54 5.02 12.06
N ALA A 70 2.47 4.11 11.81
CA ALA A 70 2.23 2.67 11.86
C ALA A 70 3.35 1.94 12.60
N ARG A 71 3.07 0.75 13.13
CA ARG A 71 4.11 -0.16 13.61
C ARG A 71 4.81 -0.77 12.41
N ASP A 72 6.12 -0.58 12.32
CA ASP A 72 6.97 -1.24 11.33
C ASP A 72 7.55 -2.55 11.88
N ALA A 73 7.90 -2.53 13.17
CA ALA A 73 8.37 -3.68 13.94
C ALA A 73 8.10 -3.44 15.44
N PRO A 74 8.27 -4.43 16.33
CA PRO A 74 7.96 -4.27 17.75
C PRO A 74 8.47 -2.97 18.42
N ALA A 75 9.72 -2.61 18.12
CA ALA A 75 10.37 -1.38 18.58
C ALA A 75 10.64 -0.38 17.44
N SER A 76 9.86 -0.42 16.36
CA SER A 76 10.02 0.45 15.19
C SER A 76 8.69 1.09 14.79
N LEU A 77 8.70 2.41 14.60
CA LEU A 77 7.56 3.16 14.05
C LEU A 77 7.88 3.61 12.63
N ALA A 78 7.00 3.32 11.68
CA ALA A 78 7.03 3.90 10.35
C ALA A 78 6.11 5.11 10.27
N VAL A 79 6.59 6.16 9.62
CA VAL A 79 5.88 7.40 9.37
C VAL A 79 5.79 7.60 7.87
N SER A 80 4.59 7.81 7.35
CA SER A 80 4.35 8.08 5.92
C SER A 80 3.60 9.40 5.75
N PHE A 81 4.06 10.23 4.82
CA PHE A 81 3.57 11.60 4.64
C PHE A 81 3.57 11.99 3.16
N GLY A 82 2.57 12.77 2.79
CA GLY A 82 2.42 13.39 1.47
C GLY A 82 2.76 14.87 1.48
N ALA A 83 2.91 15.45 0.29
CA ALA A 83 3.14 16.89 0.17
C ALA A 83 1.94 17.72 0.64
N PRO A 84 2.20 18.88 1.27
CA PRO A 84 1.16 19.86 1.55
C PRO A 84 0.37 20.23 0.29
N ARG A 85 -0.88 20.66 0.49
CA ARG A 85 -1.72 21.14 -0.62
C ARG A 85 -1.06 22.33 -1.33
N TYR A 86 -0.50 23.25 -0.54
CA TYR A 86 0.24 24.39 -1.03
C TYR A 86 1.70 24.31 -0.61
N ASP A 87 2.60 24.28 -1.57
CA ASP A 87 4.05 24.16 -1.39
C ASP A 87 4.74 25.51 -1.13
N GLY A 88 3.97 26.60 -0.96
CA GLY A 88 4.49 27.95 -0.83
C GLY A 88 4.93 28.57 -2.16
N GLY A 89 4.63 27.90 -3.29
CA GLY A 89 4.96 28.34 -4.64
C GLY A 89 6.36 27.96 -5.11
N ALA A 90 7.11 27.20 -4.33
CA ALA A 90 8.43 26.70 -4.68
C ALA A 90 8.50 25.18 -4.48
N ARG A 91 9.37 24.52 -5.24
CA ARG A 91 9.59 23.06 -5.14
C ARG A 91 9.94 22.69 -3.70
N LEU A 92 9.31 21.63 -3.17
CA LEU A 92 9.69 21.08 -1.87
C LEU A 92 11.10 20.48 -1.97
N ALA A 93 11.94 20.79 -1.00
CA ALA A 93 13.31 20.28 -0.90
C ALA A 93 13.35 18.96 -0.13
N ASN A 94 12.78 18.97 1.07
CA ASN A 94 12.81 17.84 1.99
C ASN A 94 11.61 17.84 2.94
N PHE A 95 11.42 16.70 3.59
CA PHE A 95 10.63 16.60 4.81
C PHE A 95 11.56 16.35 5.99
N THR A 96 11.25 16.94 7.13
CA THR A 96 11.91 16.64 8.40
C THR A 96 10.90 15.97 9.33
N VAL A 97 11.21 14.76 9.77
CA VAL A 97 10.39 13.97 10.70
C VAL A 97 11.08 13.94 12.04
N GLU A 98 10.36 14.34 13.08
CA GLU A 98 10.87 14.36 14.45
C GLU A 98 10.09 13.36 15.30
N CYS A 99 10.81 12.67 16.19
CA CYS A 99 10.26 11.71 17.14
C CYS A 99 10.79 12.00 18.54
N ASP A 100 9.90 11.98 19.53
CA ASP A 100 10.23 12.29 20.92
C ASP A 100 9.34 11.48 21.90
N THR A 101 9.74 11.38 23.16
CA THR A 101 8.94 10.80 24.26
C THR A 101 8.06 11.85 24.96
N SER A 102 8.20 13.12 24.59
CA SER A 102 7.43 14.26 25.09
C SER A 102 6.73 14.95 23.93
N SER A 103 5.46 15.33 24.11
CA SER A 103 4.70 16.10 23.11
C SER A 103 5.26 17.51 22.86
N ASN A 104 6.19 17.97 23.71
CA ASN A 104 6.88 19.25 23.54
C ASN A 104 8.18 19.15 22.71
N PHE A 105 8.58 17.96 22.28
CA PHE A 105 9.77 17.73 21.45
C PHE A 105 11.06 18.35 22.02
N ASN A 106 11.28 18.14 23.32
CA ASN A 106 12.35 18.76 24.08
C ASN A 106 13.06 17.79 25.04
N SER A 107 13.01 16.48 24.76
CA SER A 107 13.58 15.46 25.67
C SER A 107 15.10 15.29 25.52
N SER A 108 15.73 15.89 24.51
CA SER A 108 17.20 15.88 24.41
C SER A 108 17.85 16.79 25.46
N ALA A 109 19.14 16.58 25.74
CA ALA A 109 19.91 17.43 26.65
C ALA A 109 19.94 18.92 26.20
N GLY A 110 19.77 19.18 24.91
CA GLY A 110 19.70 20.53 24.32
C GLY A 110 18.30 21.13 24.27
N ARG A 111 17.27 20.48 24.86
CA ARG A 111 15.84 20.84 24.70
C ARG A 111 15.37 20.83 23.24
N THR A 112 15.92 19.90 22.46
CA THR A 112 15.52 19.62 21.08
C THR A 112 14.82 18.26 21.02
N PRO A 113 14.24 17.88 19.86
CA PRO A 113 13.67 16.56 19.68
C PRO A 113 14.72 15.47 19.95
N LEU A 114 14.28 14.37 20.54
CA LEU A 114 15.14 13.21 20.80
C LEU A 114 15.73 12.64 19.50
N ARG A 115 14.94 12.60 18.42
CA ARG A 115 15.38 12.13 17.09
C ARG A 115 14.79 13.02 16.00
N SER A 116 15.57 13.28 14.96
CA SER A 116 15.17 14.03 13.77
C SER A 116 15.80 13.40 12.54
N VAL A 117 15.00 13.19 11.49
CA VAL A 117 15.42 12.60 10.22
C VAL A 117 14.92 13.49 9.09
N THR A 118 15.83 13.87 8.20
CA THR A 118 15.48 14.60 6.97
C THR A 118 15.50 13.63 5.80
N VAL A 119 14.42 13.64 5.01
CA VAL A 119 14.28 12.84 3.80
C VAL A 119 13.99 13.75 2.61
N ASP A 120 14.42 13.35 1.43
CA ASP A 120 14.11 14.08 0.20
C ASP A 120 12.59 14.19 -0.01
N ALA A 121 12.14 15.33 -0.54
CA ALA A 121 10.71 15.58 -0.72
C ALA A 121 10.08 14.72 -1.83
N THR A 122 10.90 14.18 -2.71
CA THR A 122 10.44 13.48 -3.91
C THR A 122 11.18 12.17 -4.14
N VAL A 123 10.46 11.17 -4.62
CA VAL A 123 11.03 9.96 -5.21
C VAL A 123 10.89 10.06 -6.74
N THR A 124 12.00 9.92 -7.47
CA THR A 124 11.94 9.92 -8.94
C THR A 124 11.27 8.63 -9.43
N LEU A 125 10.09 8.77 -10.05
CA LEU A 125 9.37 7.65 -10.66
C LEU A 125 9.94 7.31 -12.04
N CYS A 126 10.31 8.34 -12.79
CA CYS A 126 10.95 8.20 -14.10
C CYS A 126 11.78 9.46 -14.43
N THR A 127 12.79 9.32 -15.29
CA THR A 127 13.67 10.45 -15.67
C THR A 127 13.32 11.10 -17.01
N ALA A 128 12.34 10.55 -17.75
CA ALA A 128 12.06 10.91 -19.14
C ALA A 128 10.72 10.35 -19.67
N CYS A 129 9.64 10.34 -18.87
CA CYS A 129 8.42 9.62 -19.26
C CYS A 129 7.22 10.48 -19.61
N VAL A 130 7.17 11.75 -19.20
CA VAL A 130 5.98 12.57 -19.46
C VAL A 130 6.09 13.21 -20.84
N ALA A 131 5.14 12.92 -21.73
CA ALA A 131 5.12 13.49 -23.08
C ALA A 131 4.36 14.81 -23.12
N ARG A 132 3.15 14.86 -22.54
CA ARG A 132 2.30 16.05 -22.57
C ARG A 132 1.31 16.10 -21.41
N PHE A 133 0.87 17.30 -21.09
CA PHE A 133 -0.32 17.56 -20.26
C PHE A 133 -1.41 18.19 -21.13
N ASP A 134 -2.64 17.67 -21.02
CA ASP A 134 -3.83 18.25 -21.63
C ASP A 134 -4.73 18.86 -20.55
N ILE A 135 -4.93 20.18 -20.60
CA ILE A 135 -5.71 20.91 -19.58
C ILE A 135 -7.22 20.65 -19.66
N VAL A 136 -7.74 20.26 -20.82
CA VAL A 136 -9.16 20.00 -21.00
C VAL A 136 -9.48 18.58 -20.55
N ALA A 137 -8.63 17.62 -20.92
CA ALA A 137 -8.78 16.23 -20.51
C ALA A 137 -8.27 15.96 -19.07
N LEU A 138 -7.57 16.94 -18.46
CA LEU A 138 -6.88 16.79 -17.17
C LEU A 138 -6.02 15.52 -17.11
N ALA A 139 -5.19 15.35 -18.14
CA ALA A 139 -4.47 14.10 -18.37
C ALA A 139 -3.01 14.35 -18.74
N LEU A 140 -2.12 13.66 -18.02
CA LEU A 140 -0.71 13.53 -18.38
C LEU A 140 -0.53 12.28 -19.23
N THR A 141 -0.12 12.44 -20.49
CA THR A 141 0.23 11.33 -21.36
C THR A 141 1.71 10.97 -21.18
N LEU A 142 1.98 9.69 -20.99
CA LEU A 142 3.32 9.15 -20.79
C LEU A 142 3.85 8.48 -22.07
N GLN A 143 5.18 8.36 -22.16
CA GLN A 143 5.86 7.57 -23.18
C GLN A 143 5.80 6.07 -22.84
N ALA A 144 5.60 5.22 -23.84
CA ALA A 144 5.28 3.80 -23.67
C ALA A 144 6.38 2.93 -23.00
N SER A 145 7.60 3.43 -22.82
CA SER A 145 8.77 2.63 -22.40
C SER A 145 9.08 2.64 -20.89
N SER A 146 8.30 3.32 -20.04
CA SER A 146 8.71 3.65 -18.66
C SER A 146 7.64 3.38 -17.58
N GLN A 147 6.75 2.45 -17.85
CA GLN A 147 5.53 2.22 -17.09
C GLN A 147 5.73 1.14 -15.99
N ASN A 148 6.65 1.32 -15.03
CA ASN A 148 6.79 0.38 -13.88
C ASN A 148 6.42 0.97 -12.49
N PHE A 149 6.04 2.26 -12.41
CA PHE A 149 5.75 2.98 -11.17
C PHE A 149 4.26 3.29 -10.79
N PHE A 150 3.24 3.13 -11.63
CA PHE A 150 1.81 3.40 -11.27
C PHE A 150 1.33 2.62 -10.03
N GLY A 151 1.93 1.48 -9.70
CA GLY A 151 1.62 0.75 -8.46
C GLY A 151 2.18 1.44 -7.21
N GLN A 152 2.84 2.58 -7.39
CA GLN A 152 3.26 3.52 -6.36
C GLN A 152 2.37 4.77 -6.36
N LEU A 153 1.43 4.90 -7.32
CA LEU A 153 0.53 6.05 -7.48
C LEU A 153 -0.87 5.72 -6.98
N ASP A 154 -1.28 6.40 -5.92
CA ASP A 154 -2.64 6.37 -5.39
C ASP A 154 -3.39 7.67 -5.69
N ALA A 155 -4.72 7.58 -5.73
CA ALA A 155 -5.57 8.76 -5.85
C ALA A 155 -5.27 9.77 -4.73
N GLY A 156 -5.12 11.03 -5.10
CA GLY A 156 -4.80 12.11 -4.17
C GLY A 156 -3.32 12.35 -3.89
N GLN A 157 -2.43 11.49 -4.38
CA GLN A 157 -1.00 11.75 -4.30
C GLN A 157 -0.58 12.91 -5.20
N ARG A 158 0.42 13.67 -4.76
CA ARG A 158 0.96 14.79 -5.53
C ARG A 158 2.16 14.34 -6.33
N ILE A 159 2.21 14.72 -7.59
CA ILE A 159 3.33 14.44 -8.51
C ILE A 159 3.89 15.75 -9.04
N LEU A 160 5.20 15.75 -9.26
CA LEU A 160 5.94 16.84 -9.87
C LEU A 160 6.38 16.42 -11.27
N VAL A 161 6.09 17.25 -12.26
CA VAL A 161 6.65 17.12 -13.60
C VAL A 161 7.62 18.27 -13.84
N GLY A 162 8.86 17.90 -14.10
CA GLY A 162 9.96 18.84 -14.27
C GLY A 162 10.25 19.63 -13.00
N LYS A 163 10.39 20.96 -13.11
CA LYS A 163 10.81 21.80 -11.97
C LYS A 163 9.66 22.48 -11.23
N VAL A 164 8.49 22.61 -11.85
CA VAL A 164 7.46 23.55 -11.39
C VAL A 164 6.05 22.98 -11.44
N TYR A 165 5.75 22.01 -12.30
CA TYR A 165 4.36 21.61 -12.51
C TYR A 165 3.93 20.56 -11.51
N THR A 166 3.01 20.95 -10.62
CA THR A 166 2.49 20.08 -9.58
C THR A 166 1.08 19.67 -9.93
N PHE A 167 0.81 18.37 -9.86
CA PHE A 167 -0.49 17.78 -10.11
C PHE A 167 -0.88 16.86 -8.97
N THR A 168 -2.18 16.67 -8.77
CA THR A 168 -2.71 15.68 -7.83
C THR A 168 -3.37 14.57 -8.64
N VAL A 169 -3.01 13.31 -8.38
CA VAL A 169 -3.57 12.14 -9.07
C VAL A 169 -5.07 12.06 -8.78
N ASP A 170 -5.89 11.90 -9.82
CA ASP A 170 -7.34 11.78 -9.68
C ASP A 170 -7.75 10.37 -9.24
N ALA A 171 -8.97 10.22 -8.72
CA ALA A 171 -9.55 8.92 -8.41
C ALA A 171 -9.93 8.11 -9.67
N GLN A 172 -9.90 8.74 -10.84
CA GLN A 172 -10.05 8.08 -12.12
C GLN A 172 -8.96 7.03 -12.36
N ARG A 173 -9.39 5.94 -13.00
CA ARG A 173 -8.54 4.80 -13.33
C ARG A 173 -7.35 5.22 -14.19
N LEU A 174 -6.16 4.96 -13.69
CA LEU A 174 -4.91 5.13 -14.41
C LEU A 174 -4.81 4.12 -15.56
N SER A 175 -4.26 4.53 -16.69
CA SER A 175 -3.99 3.64 -17.83
C SER A 175 -2.48 3.56 -18.05
N GLY A 176 -2.00 2.47 -18.67
CA GLY A 176 -0.58 2.25 -18.97
C GLY A 176 0.12 3.34 -19.78
N ALA A 177 -0.53 4.44 -20.15
CA ALA A 177 0.10 5.61 -20.74
C ALA A 177 -0.54 6.94 -20.29
N THR A 178 -1.41 6.95 -19.28
CA THR A 178 -2.14 8.16 -18.88
C THR A 178 -2.34 8.22 -17.37
N ILE A 179 -1.91 9.34 -16.77
CA ILE A 179 -2.26 9.74 -15.42
C ILE A 179 -3.35 10.80 -15.50
N TYR A 180 -4.52 10.52 -14.93
CA TYR A 180 -5.56 11.52 -14.73
C TYR A 180 -5.26 12.34 -13.49
N VAL A 181 -5.51 13.64 -13.55
CA VAL A 181 -5.20 14.57 -12.46
C VAL A 181 -6.40 15.43 -12.12
N THR A 182 -6.47 15.90 -10.87
CA THR A 182 -7.54 16.79 -10.43
C THR A 182 -7.39 18.18 -11.07
N PRO A 183 -8.46 18.99 -11.14
CA PRO A 183 -8.37 20.37 -11.63
C PRO A 183 -7.46 21.30 -10.80
N ASP A 184 -7.14 20.94 -9.56
CA ASP A 184 -6.27 21.69 -8.65
C ASP A 184 -4.79 21.45 -9.03
N HIS A 185 -4.31 22.19 -10.05
CA HIS A 185 -2.94 22.17 -10.56
C HIS A 185 -2.49 23.56 -11.00
N ASN A 186 -1.18 23.80 -11.09
CA ASN A 186 -0.62 25.11 -11.45
C ASN A 186 -0.36 25.31 -12.96
N ALA A 187 -0.79 24.39 -13.82
CA ALA A 187 -0.71 24.52 -15.27
C ALA A 187 -1.81 25.46 -15.82
N LEU A 188 -1.43 26.46 -16.63
CA LEU A 188 -2.36 27.44 -17.22
C LEU A 188 -2.83 27.07 -18.65
N ALA A 189 -2.19 26.09 -19.29
CA ALA A 189 -2.53 25.60 -20.62
C ALA A 189 -1.99 24.18 -20.82
N SER A 190 -2.49 23.48 -21.84
CA SER A 190 -1.88 22.24 -22.32
C SER A 190 -0.43 22.49 -22.74
N MET A 191 0.45 21.52 -22.46
CA MET A 191 1.88 21.66 -22.75
C MET A 191 2.51 20.32 -23.14
N THR A 192 3.61 20.40 -23.87
CA THR A 192 4.47 19.25 -24.18
C THR A 192 5.72 19.37 -23.34
N PHE A 193 6.17 18.26 -22.74
CA PHE A 193 7.37 18.25 -21.90
C PHE A 193 8.58 17.81 -22.70
N SER A 194 9.76 18.35 -22.33
CA SER A 194 11.03 17.87 -22.88
C SER A 194 11.26 16.41 -22.47
N PRO A 195 11.90 15.57 -23.30
CA PRO A 195 12.28 14.21 -22.92
C PRO A 195 13.20 14.13 -21.69
N SER A 196 13.74 15.26 -21.22
CA SER A 196 14.59 15.34 -20.03
C SER A 196 13.83 15.60 -18.73
N GLU A 197 12.51 15.86 -18.80
CA GLU A 197 11.73 16.17 -17.61
C GLU A 197 11.41 14.90 -16.82
N ARG A 198 11.66 14.97 -15.51
CA ARG A 198 11.40 13.88 -14.58
C ARG A 198 9.95 13.89 -14.14
N LEU A 199 9.40 12.71 -13.89
CA LEU A 199 8.20 12.54 -13.10
C LEU A 199 8.64 12.10 -11.71
N GLU A 200 8.21 12.83 -10.70
CA GLU A 200 8.57 12.54 -9.32
C GLU A 200 7.31 12.51 -8.44
N LEU A 201 7.27 11.58 -7.49
CA LEU A 201 6.22 11.47 -6.50
C LEU A 201 6.59 12.33 -5.30
N TYR A 202 5.72 13.25 -4.90
CA TYR A 202 5.88 13.97 -3.65
C TYR A 202 5.38 13.16 -2.46
N GLY A 203 6.12 13.24 -1.38
CA GLY A 203 5.88 12.45 -0.19
C GLY A 203 6.89 11.32 -0.05
N SER A 204 6.98 10.78 1.15
CA SER A 204 7.97 9.77 1.48
C SER A 204 7.54 9.00 2.73
N SER A 205 8.38 8.05 3.13
CA SER A 205 8.26 7.38 4.40
C SER A 205 9.62 7.24 5.07
N THR A 206 9.61 7.15 6.39
CA THR A 206 10.81 6.86 7.18
C THR A 206 10.44 6.01 8.39
N SER A 207 11.41 5.36 9.02
CA SER A 207 11.19 4.60 10.24
C SER A 207 12.17 4.97 11.35
N PHE A 208 11.70 4.85 12.59
CA PHE A 208 12.49 5.01 13.80
C PHE A 208 12.62 3.67 14.52
N PRO A 209 13.71 2.90 14.26
CA PRO A 209 13.95 1.64 14.95
C PRO A 209 14.50 1.85 16.37
N GLY A 210 14.43 0.83 17.21
CA GLY A 210 15.02 0.84 18.56
C GLY A 210 14.36 1.86 19.51
N LEU A 211 13.03 1.97 19.45
CA LEU A 211 12.24 2.79 20.36
C LEU A 211 11.99 2.05 21.68
N GLN A 212 11.76 2.81 22.75
CA GLN A 212 11.42 2.21 24.03
C GLN A 212 10.01 1.63 23.97
N LEU A 213 9.87 0.37 24.36
CA LEU A 213 8.56 -0.27 24.42
C LEU A 213 7.74 0.31 25.56
N GLY A 214 6.44 0.39 25.36
CA GLY A 214 5.48 0.67 26.44
C GLY A 214 5.33 2.12 26.87
N ALA A 215 6.05 3.06 26.24
CA ALA A 215 5.86 4.50 26.43
C ALA A 215 5.34 5.16 25.14
N PRO A 216 4.48 6.19 25.25
CA PRO A 216 4.04 6.94 24.07
C PRO A 216 5.21 7.66 23.44
N HIS A 217 5.34 7.50 22.13
CA HIS A 217 6.24 8.29 21.29
C HIS A 217 5.39 9.26 20.47
N TYR A 218 5.87 10.48 20.35
CA TYR A 218 5.22 11.59 19.65
C TYR A 218 5.98 11.90 18.37
N VAL A 219 5.25 12.03 17.27
CA VAL A 219 5.83 12.28 15.94
C VAL A 219 5.19 13.52 15.31
N ARG A 220 6.03 14.33 14.64
CA ARG A 220 5.58 15.42 13.77
C ARG A 220 6.44 15.50 12.51
N VAL A 221 5.86 16.00 11.43
CA VAL A 221 6.49 16.11 10.11
C VAL A 221 6.44 17.56 9.64
N PHE A 222 7.54 18.07 9.10
CA PHE A 222 7.64 19.38 8.47
C PHE A 222 7.92 19.22 6.98
N ALA A 223 7.33 20.08 6.14
CA ALA A 223 7.72 20.23 4.75
C ALA A 223 8.55 21.51 4.59
N ALA A 224 9.66 21.44 3.84
CA ALA A 224 10.46 22.60 3.50
C ALA A 224 10.53 22.79 1.98
N ASN A 225 10.39 24.04 1.51
CA ASN A 225 10.68 24.38 0.12
C ASN A 225 12.07 25.01 -0.03
N VAL A 226 12.55 25.06 -1.27
CA VAL A 226 13.91 25.52 -1.60
C VAL A 226 14.13 27.02 -1.40
N GLU A 227 13.07 27.82 -1.27
CA GLU A 227 13.16 29.30 -1.20
C GLU A 227 12.97 29.86 0.21
N MET A 228 12.02 29.32 0.97
CA MET A 228 11.57 29.85 2.27
C MET A 228 11.85 28.92 3.45
N GLY A 229 12.21 27.66 3.19
CA GLY A 229 12.48 26.67 4.24
C GLY A 229 11.22 26.00 4.78
N ALA A 230 11.27 25.57 6.04
CA ALA A 230 10.23 24.73 6.66
C ALA A 230 8.97 25.52 7.04
N GLY A 231 7.81 24.95 6.68
CA GLY A 231 6.49 25.38 7.13
C GLY A 231 6.11 24.86 8.52
N PRO A 232 4.85 25.03 8.94
CA PRO A 232 4.37 24.47 10.19
C PRO A 232 4.36 22.92 10.17
N PRO A 233 4.46 22.25 11.34
CA PRO A 233 4.41 20.80 11.41
C PRO A 233 3.00 20.24 11.22
N ALA A 234 2.95 18.99 10.77
CA ALA A 234 1.79 18.12 10.84
C ALA A 234 2.02 16.99 11.86
N PRO A 235 1.09 16.79 12.83
CA PRO A 235 -0.06 17.63 13.11
C PRO A 235 0.36 18.96 13.77
N SER A 236 -0.52 19.95 13.76
CA SER A 236 -0.28 21.23 14.43
C SER A 236 -0.46 21.09 15.96
N PRO A 237 0.40 21.73 16.77
CA PRO A 237 0.23 21.73 18.22
C PRO A 237 -1.17 22.23 18.64
N PRO A 238 -1.83 21.62 19.64
CA PRO A 238 -1.31 20.61 20.58
C PRO A 238 -1.44 19.16 20.07
N VAL A 239 -1.96 18.94 18.87
CA VAL A 239 -2.17 17.60 18.33
C VAL A 239 -0.83 17.05 17.85
N VAL A 240 -0.55 15.81 18.25
CA VAL A 240 0.68 15.09 17.90
C VAL A 240 0.29 13.66 17.56
N MET A 241 0.94 13.06 16.56
CA MET A 241 0.76 11.64 16.31
C MET A 241 1.39 10.89 17.47
N THR A 242 0.65 9.97 18.08
CA THR A 242 1.15 9.18 19.20
C THR A 242 0.96 7.70 18.94
N MET A 243 1.98 6.94 19.30
CA MET A 243 1.92 5.49 19.27
C MET A 243 2.79 4.92 20.38
N VAL A 244 2.35 3.80 20.94
CA VAL A 244 3.12 3.01 21.90
C VAL A 244 3.73 1.82 21.14
N PRO A 245 5.05 1.80 20.89
CA PRO A 245 5.74 0.63 20.38
C PRO A 245 5.57 -0.52 21.36
N ALA A 246 5.32 -1.70 20.84
CA ALA A 246 4.88 -2.83 21.63
C ALA A 246 5.25 -4.14 20.91
N ALA A 247 5.54 -5.20 21.66
CA ALA A 247 6.06 -6.45 21.12
C ALA A 247 5.14 -7.63 21.43
N PRO A 248 5.05 -8.65 20.54
CA PRO A 248 4.46 -9.92 20.93
C PRO A 248 5.11 -10.42 22.22
N PRO A 249 4.33 -10.98 23.16
CA PRO A 249 4.87 -11.51 24.40
C PRO A 249 5.92 -12.59 24.12
N VAL A 250 6.99 -12.60 24.92
CA VAL A 250 7.94 -13.72 24.89
C VAL A 250 7.26 -15.00 25.40
N ALA A 251 7.74 -16.16 24.93
CA ALA A 251 7.25 -17.44 25.45
C ALA A 251 7.42 -17.51 26.98
N PRO A 252 6.48 -18.15 27.71
CA PRO A 252 6.66 -18.39 29.13
C PRO A 252 7.98 -19.12 29.38
N SER A 253 8.78 -18.62 30.34
CA SER A 253 10.15 -19.10 30.57
C SER A 253 10.24 -20.58 30.95
N GLN A 254 9.16 -21.11 31.51
CA GLN A 254 9.00 -22.53 31.78
C GLN A 254 7.52 -22.89 31.75
N VAL A 255 7.18 -23.99 31.09
CA VAL A 255 5.87 -24.62 31.18
C VAL A 255 6.06 -25.98 31.84
N THR A 256 5.33 -26.24 32.92
CA THR A 256 5.33 -27.52 33.62
C THR A 256 3.98 -28.19 33.43
N LEU A 257 3.99 -29.50 33.20
CA LEU A 257 2.79 -30.32 33.09
C LEU A 257 2.88 -31.41 34.15
N SER A 258 1.80 -31.58 34.91
CA SER A 258 1.72 -32.56 35.99
C SER A 258 0.37 -33.26 36.00
N LEU A 259 0.31 -34.50 36.48
CA LEU A 259 -0.94 -35.21 36.69
C LEU A 259 -1.72 -34.51 37.82
N ASN A 260 -2.97 -34.13 37.54
CA ASN A 260 -3.87 -33.56 38.54
C ASN A 260 -4.84 -34.62 39.08
N ALA A 261 -5.33 -35.50 38.19
CA ALA A 261 -6.08 -36.70 38.51
C ALA A 261 -5.89 -37.74 37.40
N ILE A 262 -6.56 -38.89 37.49
CA ILE A 262 -6.45 -39.99 36.52
C ILE A 262 -6.76 -39.57 35.07
N ASP A 263 -7.59 -38.54 34.90
CA ASP A 263 -8.10 -38.03 33.63
C ASP A 263 -7.86 -36.52 33.45
N SER A 264 -7.03 -35.90 34.30
CA SER A 264 -6.74 -34.47 34.20
C SER A 264 -5.28 -34.13 34.39
N LEU A 265 -4.82 -33.21 33.56
CA LEU A 265 -3.49 -32.64 33.62
C LEU A 265 -3.58 -31.21 34.14
N ARG A 266 -2.55 -30.79 34.87
CA ARG A 266 -2.37 -29.41 35.31
C ARG A 266 -1.13 -28.86 34.65
N ALA A 267 -1.35 -27.91 33.75
CA ALA A 267 -0.31 -27.07 33.19
C ALA A 267 -0.09 -25.83 34.09
N ARG A 268 1.17 -25.48 34.35
CA ARG A 268 1.58 -24.29 35.12
C ARG A 268 2.74 -23.61 34.43
N TRP A 269 2.65 -22.29 34.31
CA TRP A 269 3.71 -21.42 33.81
C TRP A 269 3.73 -20.12 34.63
N PRO A 270 4.87 -19.42 34.72
CA PRO A 270 4.92 -18.10 35.32
C PRO A 270 4.20 -17.10 34.41
N SER A 271 3.66 -16.03 35.00
CA SER A 271 3.14 -14.90 34.22
C SER A 271 4.25 -14.29 33.37
N VAL A 272 3.95 -13.99 32.11
CA VAL A 272 4.84 -13.23 31.22
C VAL A 272 4.70 -11.74 31.56
N ALA A 273 5.82 -11.02 31.63
CA ALA A 273 5.81 -9.59 31.89
C ALA A 273 5.34 -8.81 30.64
N SER A 274 4.39 -7.89 30.84
CA SER A 274 3.99 -6.89 29.84
C SER A 274 4.71 -5.57 30.14
N ALA A 275 5.26 -4.92 29.11
CA ALA A 275 5.94 -3.63 29.27
C ALA A 275 4.96 -2.46 29.41
N SER A 276 3.70 -2.62 28.98
CA SER A 276 2.64 -1.60 29.08
C SER A 276 1.24 -2.20 28.94
N ASP A 277 0.22 -1.37 29.11
CA ASP A 277 -1.18 -1.73 28.82
C ASP A 277 -1.41 -2.11 27.36
N ALA A 278 -0.64 -1.52 26.42
CA ALA A 278 -0.72 -1.87 24.99
C ALA A 278 -0.13 -3.25 24.66
N ASP A 279 0.71 -3.80 25.56
CA ASP A 279 1.30 -5.14 25.50
C ASP A 279 0.72 -6.08 26.58
N ARG A 280 -0.42 -5.71 27.17
CA ARG A 280 -1.03 -6.49 28.24
C ARG A 280 -1.39 -7.88 27.72
N ILE A 281 -0.97 -8.92 28.45
CA ILE A 281 -1.42 -10.28 28.15
C ILE A 281 -2.93 -10.34 28.36
N ASP A 282 -3.67 -10.53 27.26
CA ASP A 282 -5.12 -10.63 27.31
C ASP A 282 -5.55 -12.06 27.66
N TYR A 283 -4.95 -13.05 27.00
CA TYR A 283 -5.13 -14.47 27.30
C TYR A 283 -3.86 -15.27 26.97
N TYR A 284 -3.78 -16.48 27.53
CA TYR A 284 -2.81 -17.50 27.10
C TYR A 284 -3.55 -18.52 26.24
N LEU A 285 -3.02 -18.79 25.05
CA LEU A 285 -3.44 -19.95 24.28
C LEU A 285 -2.72 -21.18 24.85
N VAL A 286 -3.49 -22.15 25.34
CA VAL A 286 -2.97 -23.42 25.90
C VAL A 286 -3.41 -24.53 24.97
N GLU A 287 -2.46 -25.11 24.26
CA GLU A 287 -2.70 -26.18 23.32
C GLU A 287 -2.20 -27.50 23.90
N VAL A 288 -3.04 -28.54 23.80
CA VAL A 288 -2.70 -29.90 24.21
C VAL A 288 -2.82 -30.79 22.99
N TYR A 289 -1.78 -31.55 22.70
CA TYR A 289 -1.70 -32.42 21.53
C TYR A 289 -1.10 -33.78 21.89
N SER A 290 -1.47 -34.80 21.12
CA SER A 290 -0.81 -36.10 21.12
C SER A 290 0.21 -36.16 19.98
N PRO A 291 1.37 -36.83 20.16
CA PRO A 291 2.30 -37.07 19.06
C PRO A 291 1.60 -37.76 17.89
N SER A 292 1.80 -37.23 16.69
CA SER A 292 1.46 -37.89 15.43
C SER A 292 2.35 -39.12 15.24
N ALA A 293 1.79 -40.18 14.66
CA ALA A 293 2.55 -41.37 14.28
C ALA A 293 3.53 -41.11 13.11
N THR A 294 3.38 -39.97 12.44
CA THR A 294 4.18 -39.53 11.30
C THR A 294 4.72 -38.12 11.55
N VAL A 295 6.03 -37.96 11.36
CA VAL A 295 6.73 -36.67 11.46
C VAL A 295 6.32 -35.79 10.28
N SER A 296 6.00 -34.52 10.53
CA SER A 296 5.73 -33.54 9.47
C SER A 296 6.95 -33.35 8.57
N THR A 297 6.75 -32.75 7.39
CA THR A 297 7.81 -32.31 6.47
C THR A 297 8.82 -31.35 7.13
N SER A 298 8.42 -30.65 8.20
CA SER A 298 9.26 -29.78 9.03
C SER A 298 9.97 -30.52 10.19
N GLY A 299 9.85 -31.84 10.29
CA GLY A 299 10.52 -32.63 11.33
C GLY A 299 9.78 -32.65 12.68
N SER A 300 8.55 -32.16 12.75
CA SER A 300 7.76 -32.11 13.99
C SER A 300 6.84 -33.33 14.12
N LEU A 301 6.92 -34.05 15.24
CA LEU A 301 5.93 -35.08 15.62
C LEU A 301 4.59 -34.49 16.06
N PHE A 302 4.49 -33.16 16.16
CA PHE A 302 3.39 -32.47 16.82
C PHE A 302 2.70 -31.46 15.89
N GLY A 303 3.12 -31.40 14.62
CA GLY A 303 2.83 -30.29 13.71
C GLY A 303 3.54 -29.02 14.15
N VAL A 304 3.76 -28.10 13.22
CA VAL A 304 3.96 -26.67 13.56
C VAL A 304 2.70 -26.00 13.04
N ARG A 305 2.05 -25.14 13.84
CA ARG A 305 1.10 -24.18 13.27
C ARG A 305 1.93 -23.20 12.44
N GLU A 306 2.01 -23.45 11.14
CA GLU A 306 2.85 -22.67 10.26
C GLU A 306 2.25 -21.27 10.10
N VAL A 307 3.04 -20.24 10.40
CA VAL A 307 2.77 -18.90 9.88
C VAL A 307 2.94 -18.99 8.38
N GLN A 308 1.84 -18.94 7.64
CA GLN A 308 1.90 -18.97 6.19
C GLN A 308 2.34 -17.60 5.69
N ARG A 309 3.42 -17.59 4.90
CA ARG A 309 3.97 -16.38 4.30
C ARG A 309 3.52 -16.30 2.86
N ILE A 310 2.71 -15.29 2.56
CA ILE A 310 2.24 -15.01 1.22
C ILE A 310 3.08 -13.86 0.69
N THR A 311 3.77 -14.08 -0.43
CA THR A 311 4.56 -13.04 -1.09
C THR A 311 4.10 -12.91 -2.54
N LEU A 312 3.63 -11.73 -2.92
CA LEU A 312 3.38 -11.41 -4.32
C LEU A 312 4.60 -10.72 -4.93
N GLY A 313 4.95 -11.15 -6.15
CA GLY A 313 6.30 -11.08 -6.71
C GLY A 313 6.99 -9.71 -6.71
N THR A 314 8.32 -9.79 -6.66
CA THR A 314 9.31 -8.71 -6.81
C THR A 314 9.72 -8.47 -8.27
N ALA A 315 9.11 -9.20 -9.22
CA ALA A 315 9.41 -9.10 -10.65
C ALA A 315 8.75 -7.84 -11.26
N PRO A 316 9.36 -7.21 -12.28
CA PRO A 316 8.73 -6.10 -13.00
C PRO A 316 7.54 -6.64 -13.78
N VAL A 317 6.33 -6.43 -13.25
CA VAL A 317 5.06 -6.64 -13.95
C VAL A 317 4.56 -5.27 -14.40
N ASP A 318 4.15 -5.16 -15.67
CA ASP A 318 3.59 -3.94 -16.22
C ASP A 318 2.36 -3.51 -15.39
N LEU A 319 2.28 -2.21 -15.14
CA LEU A 319 1.44 -1.60 -14.12
C LEU A 319 -0.06 -1.76 -14.35
N TYR A 320 -0.45 -1.81 -15.62
CA TYR A 320 -1.83 -2.05 -16.01
C TYR A 320 -2.28 -3.45 -15.61
N ALA A 321 -1.38 -4.43 -15.65
CA ALA A 321 -1.65 -5.76 -15.13
C ALA A 321 -1.72 -5.72 -13.61
N LYS A 322 -0.82 -5.02 -12.91
CA LYS A 322 -0.76 -4.99 -11.43
C LYS A 322 -2.02 -4.38 -10.76
N ALA A 323 -2.55 -3.28 -11.27
CA ALA A 323 -3.74 -2.61 -10.72
C ALA A 323 -5.06 -3.38 -10.97
N LEU A 324 -5.04 -4.36 -11.88
CA LEU A 324 -6.17 -5.25 -12.17
C LEU A 324 -5.90 -6.69 -11.77
N SER A 325 -4.70 -6.96 -11.28
CA SER A 325 -4.31 -8.27 -10.83
C SER A 325 -5.00 -8.52 -9.52
N THR A 326 -5.83 -9.53 -9.54
CA THR A 326 -6.39 -10.13 -8.36
C THR A 326 -5.62 -11.42 -8.10
N PHE A 327 -5.69 -11.89 -6.87
CA PHE A 327 -5.30 -13.24 -6.52
C PHE A 327 -6.41 -13.85 -5.67
N THR A 328 -6.51 -15.16 -5.70
CA THR A 328 -7.39 -15.91 -4.81
C THR A 328 -6.52 -16.75 -3.88
N LEU A 329 -7.03 -17.00 -2.68
CA LEU A 329 -6.46 -17.97 -1.75
C LEU A 329 -7.46 -19.11 -1.59
N ALA A 330 -6.98 -20.33 -1.46
CA ALA A 330 -7.80 -21.51 -1.23
C ALA A 330 -7.40 -22.20 0.07
N HIS A 331 -8.38 -22.73 0.80
CA HIS A 331 -8.17 -23.50 2.03
C HIS A 331 -9.18 -24.66 2.10
N GLY A 332 -8.74 -25.83 2.58
CA GLY A 332 -9.58 -27.02 2.76
C GLY A 332 -9.15 -28.24 1.93
N ALA A 333 -9.87 -29.35 2.11
CA ALA A 333 -9.65 -30.61 1.40
C ALA A 333 -10.14 -30.56 -0.05
N VAL A 334 -9.61 -31.44 -0.90
CA VAL A 334 -10.00 -31.60 -2.30
C VAL A 334 -11.17 -32.58 -2.41
N ASP A 335 -12.39 -32.18 -2.03
CA ASP A 335 -13.51 -33.11 -1.82
C ASP A 335 -14.81 -32.80 -2.59
N VAL A 336 -14.84 -31.74 -3.40
CA VAL A 336 -16.02 -31.42 -4.22
C VAL A 336 -15.88 -32.06 -5.61
N PRO A 337 -16.83 -32.91 -6.03
CA PRO A 337 -16.78 -33.52 -7.36
C PRO A 337 -16.96 -32.48 -8.45
N LEU A 338 -16.05 -32.47 -9.42
CA LEU A 338 -16.16 -31.66 -10.64
C LEU A 338 -17.16 -32.30 -11.63
N PRO A 339 -17.79 -31.50 -12.50
CA PRO A 339 -18.67 -32.03 -13.52
C PRO A 339 -17.88 -32.87 -14.55
N GLY A 340 -18.47 -33.99 -14.97
CA GLY A 340 -17.87 -34.88 -15.95
C GLY A 340 -16.78 -35.80 -15.37
N THR A 341 -15.97 -36.35 -16.26
CA THR A 341 -14.88 -37.28 -15.94
C THR A 341 -13.60 -36.83 -16.63
N VAL A 342 -12.47 -37.23 -16.06
CA VAL A 342 -11.15 -37.06 -16.68
C VAL A 342 -10.57 -38.41 -17.05
N THR A 343 -10.04 -38.48 -18.26
CA THR A 343 -9.16 -39.57 -18.69
C THR A 343 -7.73 -39.09 -18.53
N ALA A 344 -6.98 -39.80 -17.71
CA ALA A 344 -5.58 -39.56 -17.49
C ALA A 344 -4.75 -40.61 -18.22
N THR A 345 -3.79 -40.15 -19.04
CA THR A 345 -2.79 -41.03 -19.66
C THR A 345 -1.50 -40.98 -18.87
N GLN A 346 -0.91 -42.14 -18.61
CA GLN A 346 0.35 -42.29 -17.90
C GLN A 346 1.44 -41.38 -18.52
N GLY A 347 2.06 -40.56 -17.67
CA GLY A 347 3.12 -39.63 -18.10
C GLY A 347 2.67 -38.39 -18.88
N SER A 348 1.36 -38.19 -19.10
CA SER A 348 0.82 -36.96 -19.70
C SER A 348 0.69 -35.83 -18.67
N SER A 349 1.01 -34.60 -19.07
CA SER A 349 0.73 -33.36 -18.32
C SER A 349 -0.61 -32.72 -18.71
N THR A 350 -1.43 -33.40 -19.51
CA THR A 350 -2.73 -32.95 -19.96
C THR A 350 -3.75 -34.06 -19.73
N LEU A 351 -4.84 -33.72 -19.05
CA LEU A 351 -6.01 -34.56 -18.82
C LEU A 351 -7.05 -34.33 -19.90
N ILE A 352 -7.75 -35.39 -20.31
CA ILE A 352 -8.89 -35.26 -21.23
C ILE A 352 -10.17 -35.22 -20.42
N THR A 353 -10.90 -34.10 -20.44
CA THR A 353 -12.17 -33.92 -19.71
C THR A 353 -13.35 -34.21 -20.62
N THR A 354 -14.45 -34.75 -20.07
CA THR A 354 -15.71 -34.91 -20.83
C THR A 354 -16.57 -33.65 -20.86
N GLU A 355 -16.25 -32.69 -20.01
CA GLU A 355 -16.96 -31.41 -19.85
C GLU A 355 -15.99 -30.24 -19.92
N ASP A 356 -16.51 -29.05 -20.21
CA ASP A 356 -15.74 -27.81 -20.14
C ASP A 356 -15.59 -27.37 -18.68
N LEU A 357 -14.37 -27.46 -18.17
CA LEU A 357 -14.03 -27.08 -16.80
C LEU A 357 -13.54 -25.64 -16.66
N THR A 358 -13.45 -24.87 -17.75
CA THR A 358 -12.92 -23.49 -17.72
C THR A 358 -13.80 -22.53 -16.92
N ALA A 359 -15.10 -22.85 -16.79
CA ALA A 359 -16.04 -22.07 -15.98
C ALA A 359 -15.92 -22.34 -14.48
N VAL A 360 -15.29 -23.46 -14.09
CA VAL A 360 -15.22 -23.91 -12.68
C VAL A 360 -13.79 -23.96 -12.15
N LEU A 361 -12.79 -24.11 -13.00
CA LEU A 361 -11.37 -24.15 -12.65
C LEU A 361 -10.65 -22.87 -13.09
N SER A 362 -9.73 -22.42 -12.25
CA SER A 362 -8.77 -21.36 -12.51
C SER A 362 -7.35 -21.89 -12.51
N ARG A 363 -6.43 -21.14 -13.12
CA ARG A 363 -5.00 -21.50 -13.14
C ARG A 363 -4.47 -21.55 -11.70
N GLY A 364 -3.73 -22.60 -11.36
CA GLY A 364 -3.21 -22.82 -10.01
C GLY A 364 -4.15 -23.58 -9.07
N ASP A 365 -5.42 -23.79 -9.43
CA ASP A 365 -6.35 -24.57 -8.61
C ASP A 365 -5.83 -26.01 -8.41
N LEU A 366 -6.01 -26.55 -7.19
CA LEU A 366 -5.66 -27.93 -6.89
C LEU A 366 -6.84 -28.85 -7.22
N ILE A 367 -6.56 -29.87 -8.03
CA ILE A 367 -7.49 -30.95 -8.36
C ILE A 367 -6.94 -32.29 -7.89
N GLN A 368 -7.82 -33.18 -7.48
CA GLN A 368 -7.50 -34.55 -7.12
C GLN A 368 -8.00 -35.48 -8.21
N VAL A 369 -7.09 -36.32 -8.72
CA VAL A 369 -7.40 -37.29 -9.76
C VAL A 369 -6.67 -38.60 -9.44
N GLY A 370 -7.42 -39.68 -9.27
CA GLY A 370 -6.85 -41.01 -9.01
C GLY A 370 -6.01 -41.09 -7.73
N GLY A 371 -6.29 -40.25 -6.73
CA GLY A 371 -5.55 -40.16 -5.46
C GLY A 371 -4.29 -39.28 -5.50
N GLY A 372 -3.94 -38.70 -6.65
CA GLY A 372 -2.90 -37.67 -6.76
C GLY A 372 -3.50 -36.26 -6.76
N VAL A 373 -2.81 -35.29 -6.15
CA VAL A 373 -3.19 -33.87 -6.17
C VAL A 373 -2.30 -33.12 -7.15
N TYR A 374 -2.91 -32.35 -8.05
CA TYR A 374 -2.25 -31.64 -9.14
C TYR A 374 -2.73 -30.20 -9.20
N ALA A 375 -1.87 -29.25 -9.58
CA ALA A 375 -2.30 -27.87 -9.83
C ALA A 375 -2.63 -27.68 -11.31
N VAL A 376 -3.68 -26.91 -11.62
CA VAL A 376 -3.96 -26.45 -12.99
C VAL A 376 -2.77 -25.63 -13.50
N HIS A 377 -2.27 -25.96 -14.69
CA HIS A 377 -0.99 -25.45 -15.18
C HIS A 377 -1.00 -23.92 -15.33
N ALA A 378 0.01 -23.27 -14.75
CA ALA A 378 0.10 -21.81 -14.69
C ALA A 378 0.11 -21.12 -16.08
N TYR A 379 0.75 -21.73 -17.09
CA TYR A 379 1.00 -21.07 -18.39
C TYR A 379 0.42 -21.74 -19.64
N LEU A 380 0.00 -23.01 -19.59
CA LEU A 380 -0.45 -23.72 -20.80
C LEU A 380 -1.87 -23.27 -21.20
N PRO A 381 -2.23 -23.35 -22.48
CA PRO A 381 -3.59 -23.05 -22.93
C PRO A 381 -4.62 -23.87 -22.16
N PHE A 382 -5.60 -23.18 -21.58
CA PHE A 382 -6.76 -23.77 -20.91
C PHE A 382 -7.99 -23.08 -21.50
N ASP A 383 -8.27 -23.45 -22.76
CA ASP A 383 -9.47 -23.06 -23.49
C ASP A 383 -10.44 -24.24 -23.52
N ALA A 384 -11.71 -24.01 -23.87
CA ALA A 384 -12.88 -24.89 -23.70
C ALA A 384 -12.85 -26.25 -24.45
N THR A 385 -11.68 -26.86 -24.63
CA THR A 385 -11.42 -27.95 -25.56
C THR A 385 -11.07 -29.26 -24.85
N THR A 386 -11.91 -29.74 -23.92
CA THR A 386 -11.78 -31.10 -23.31
C THR A 386 -10.37 -31.43 -22.76
N GLN A 387 -9.53 -30.43 -22.51
CA GLN A 387 -8.12 -30.58 -22.18
C GLN A 387 -7.80 -29.71 -20.97
N LEU A 388 -7.35 -30.36 -19.89
CA LEU A 388 -6.97 -29.71 -18.65
C LEU A 388 -5.47 -29.91 -18.44
N PRO A 389 -4.63 -28.88 -18.69
CA PRO A 389 -3.20 -28.97 -18.44
C PRO A 389 -2.91 -28.87 -16.94
N VAL A 390 -2.00 -29.69 -16.43
CA VAL A 390 -1.59 -29.73 -15.00
C VAL A 390 -0.08 -29.55 -14.82
N SER A 391 0.32 -29.04 -13.66
CA SER A 391 1.70 -28.65 -13.33
C SER A 391 2.70 -29.81 -13.20
N ALA A 392 2.23 -31.06 -13.17
CA ALA A 392 3.06 -32.25 -13.12
C ALA A 392 2.41 -33.42 -13.88
N ALA A 393 3.23 -34.19 -14.62
CA ALA A 393 2.82 -35.47 -15.20
C ALA A 393 3.03 -36.58 -14.15
N ALA A 394 1.96 -37.04 -13.48
CA ALA A 394 2.13 -38.08 -12.45
C ALA A 394 0.98 -39.09 -12.37
N TYR A 395 0.45 -39.55 -13.50
CA TYR A 395 -0.44 -40.70 -13.51
C TYR A 395 0.38 -41.99 -13.63
N SER A 396 0.26 -42.88 -12.65
CA SER A 396 0.99 -44.15 -12.61
C SER A 396 0.31 -45.27 -13.38
N THR A 397 -0.97 -45.09 -13.74
CA THR A 397 -1.79 -46.02 -14.53
C THR A 397 -2.84 -45.24 -15.33
N ASP A 398 -3.20 -45.73 -16.51
CA ASP A 398 -4.28 -45.15 -17.32
C ASP A 398 -5.63 -45.40 -16.64
N GLY A 399 -6.52 -44.40 -16.63
CA GLY A 399 -7.84 -44.55 -16.02
C GLY A 399 -8.80 -43.40 -16.28
N LEU A 400 -10.10 -43.72 -16.19
CA LEU A 400 -11.21 -42.77 -16.16
C LEU A 400 -11.56 -42.52 -14.69
N VAL A 401 -11.47 -41.26 -14.24
CA VAL A 401 -11.71 -40.90 -12.85
C VAL A 401 -12.62 -39.67 -12.79
N ILE A 402 -13.43 -39.55 -11.75
CA ILE A 402 -14.15 -38.32 -11.43
C ILE A 402 -13.15 -37.40 -10.72
N PRO A 403 -12.81 -36.21 -11.26
CA PRO A 403 -11.88 -35.32 -10.59
C PRO A 403 -12.59 -34.57 -9.46
N GLU A 404 -11.88 -34.31 -8.37
CA GLU A 404 -12.37 -33.51 -7.23
C GLU A 404 -11.60 -32.18 -7.16
N LEU A 405 -12.22 -31.10 -6.70
CA LEU A 405 -11.69 -29.74 -6.62
C LEU A 405 -11.71 -29.22 -5.18
N VAL A 406 -10.73 -28.37 -4.83
CA VAL A 406 -10.80 -27.48 -3.64
C VAL A 406 -11.70 -26.30 -3.95
N VAL A 407 -12.88 -26.22 -3.33
CA VAL A 407 -13.88 -25.18 -3.67
C VAL A 407 -13.84 -23.95 -2.76
N GLY A 408 -13.23 -24.04 -1.58
CA GLY A 408 -13.08 -22.92 -0.65
C GLY A 408 -12.07 -21.88 -1.13
N ARG A 409 -12.38 -21.14 -2.19
CA ARG A 409 -11.58 -20.00 -2.68
C ARG A 409 -12.19 -18.69 -2.25
N THR A 410 -11.31 -17.74 -1.92
CA THR A 410 -11.75 -16.39 -1.64
C THR A 410 -12.35 -15.78 -2.90
N ALA A 411 -13.19 -14.75 -2.73
CA ALA A 411 -13.38 -13.80 -3.81
C ALA A 411 -12.02 -13.20 -4.23
N ASP A 412 -11.98 -12.63 -5.42
CA ASP A 412 -10.82 -11.92 -5.94
C ASP A 412 -10.30 -10.89 -4.94
N ILE A 413 -9.07 -11.11 -4.45
CA ILE A 413 -8.37 -10.20 -3.56
C ILE A 413 -7.48 -9.30 -4.41
N ALA A 414 -7.61 -7.99 -4.26
CA ALA A 414 -6.76 -7.03 -4.95
C ALA A 414 -5.28 -7.26 -4.62
N TYR A 415 -4.39 -7.14 -5.61
CA TYR A 415 -2.94 -7.30 -5.44
C TYR A 415 -2.36 -6.48 -4.27
N ASP A 416 -2.94 -5.31 -3.96
CA ASP A 416 -2.49 -4.38 -2.92
C ASP A 416 -3.37 -4.41 -1.65
N ALA A 417 -4.19 -5.44 -1.49
CA ALA A 417 -5.15 -5.56 -0.39
C ALA A 417 -4.51 -5.35 1.00
N SER A 418 -5.23 -4.65 1.88
CA SER A 418 -4.84 -4.47 3.28
C SER A 418 -4.82 -5.81 4.02
N ALA A 419 -4.09 -5.88 5.14
CA ALA A 419 -4.08 -7.08 5.99
C ALA A 419 -5.49 -7.47 6.46
N LEU A 420 -6.34 -6.47 6.75
CA LEU A 420 -7.73 -6.66 7.15
C LEU A 420 -8.57 -7.28 6.02
N ASN A 421 -8.38 -6.84 4.78
CA ASN A 421 -9.11 -7.38 3.63
C ASN A 421 -8.71 -8.84 3.37
N VAL A 422 -7.43 -9.18 3.50
CA VAL A 422 -6.95 -10.57 3.39
C VAL A 422 -7.50 -11.44 4.53
N LYS A 423 -7.50 -10.93 5.76
CA LYS A 423 -8.12 -11.61 6.92
C LYS A 423 -9.58 -11.92 6.66
N HIS A 424 -10.38 -10.92 6.31
CA HIS A 424 -11.82 -11.12 6.06
C HIS A 424 -12.07 -12.09 4.90
N ALA A 425 -11.26 -12.05 3.86
CA ALA A 425 -11.38 -12.97 2.73
C ALA A 425 -11.13 -14.43 3.17
N LEU A 426 -10.12 -14.68 4.00
CA LEU A 426 -9.81 -16.01 4.53
C LEU A 426 -10.86 -16.52 5.53
N GLU A 427 -11.31 -15.66 6.46
CA GLU A 427 -12.34 -16.03 7.46
C GLU A 427 -13.74 -16.23 6.83
N ALA A 428 -13.94 -15.77 5.60
CA ALA A 428 -15.17 -16.00 4.84
C ALA A 428 -15.23 -17.39 4.17
N LEU A 429 -14.13 -18.14 4.16
CA LEU A 429 -14.09 -19.49 3.60
C LEU A 429 -14.72 -20.50 4.57
N GLU A 430 -15.55 -21.40 4.05
CA GLU A 430 -16.09 -22.51 4.84
C GLU A 430 -14.95 -23.44 5.28
N GLY A 431 -14.90 -23.77 6.57
CA GLY A 431 -13.85 -24.60 7.16
C GLY A 431 -12.58 -23.85 7.58
N THR A 432 -12.49 -22.54 7.34
CA THR A 432 -11.40 -21.71 7.86
C THR A 432 -11.71 -21.20 9.27
N CYS A 433 -10.71 -21.23 10.13
CA CYS A 433 -10.78 -20.69 11.48
C CYS A 433 -10.59 -19.17 11.54
N ALA A 434 -10.70 -18.60 12.75
CA ALA A 434 -10.20 -17.24 12.97
C ALA A 434 -8.70 -17.18 12.60
N VAL A 435 -8.31 -16.17 11.82
CA VAL A 435 -6.91 -15.96 11.41
C VAL A 435 -6.43 -14.59 11.85
N ASP A 436 -5.15 -14.48 12.18
CA ASP A 436 -4.48 -13.19 12.31
C ASP A 436 -3.60 -12.91 11.10
N VAL A 437 -3.66 -11.68 10.58
CA VAL A 437 -2.95 -11.30 9.35
C VAL A 437 -2.24 -9.97 9.55
N SER A 438 -0.95 -9.95 9.23
CA SER A 438 -0.17 -8.71 9.12
C SER A 438 0.36 -8.53 7.70
N ARG A 439 0.61 -7.28 7.29
CA ARG A 439 1.13 -6.94 5.97
C ARG A 439 2.36 -6.04 6.07
N SER A 440 3.35 -6.27 5.22
CA SER A 440 4.52 -5.43 5.02
C SER A 440 4.78 -5.15 3.54
N VAL A 441 5.55 -4.10 3.25
CA VAL A 441 6.01 -3.77 1.89
C VAL A 441 7.30 -4.54 1.61
N ARG A 442 7.41 -5.18 0.44
CA ARG A 442 8.59 -5.94 0.03
C ARG A 442 8.99 -5.59 -1.40
N GLY A 443 9.95 -4.67 -1.54
CA GLY A 443 10.40 -4.18 -2.85
C GLY A 443 9.25 -3.50 -3.61
N ASN A 444 8.92 -4.01 -4.80
CA ASN A 444 7.80 -3.53 -5.60
C ASN A 444 6.46 -4.21 -5.27
N GLY A 445 6.42 -5.13 -4.30
CA GLY A 445 5.23 -5.89 -3.94
C GLY A 445 4.93 -5.89 -2.45
N TYR A 446 4.10 -6.85 -2.04
CA TYR A 446 3.60 -6.96 -0.67
C TYR A 446 3.80 -8.36 -0.11
N GLU A 447 3.92 -8.42 1.21
CA GLU A 447 4.01 -9.65 1.97
C GLU A 447 2.92 -9.66 3.04
N TRP A 448 2.27 -10.82 3.21
CA TRP A 448 1.35 -11.07 4.31
C TRP A 448 1.82 -12.27 5.13
N LEU A 449 1.69 -12.17 6.45
CA LEU A 449 1.89 -13.27 7.38
C LEU A 449 0.54 -13.65 7.96
N VAL A 450 0.12 -14.90 7.72
CA VAL A 450 -1.17 -15.45 8.16
C VAL A 450 -0.93 -16.48 9.26
N THR A 451 -1.61 -16.30 10.39
CA THR A 451 -1.56 -17.22 11.54
C THR A 451 -2.95 -17.77 11.81
N PHE A 452 -3.12 -19.09 11.74
CA PHE A 452 -4.39 -19.76 12.02
C PHE A 452 -4.56 -19.94 13.54
N LEU A 453 -5.63 -19.38 14.11
CA LEU A 453 -5.82 -19.24 15.56
C LEU A 453 -6.56 -20.41 16.21
N ASP A 454 -7.16 -21.32 15.44
CA ASP A 454 -7.59 -22.64 15.95
C ASP A 454 -7.05 -23.81 15.10
N GLY A 455 -7.04 -25.01 15.71
CA GLY A 455 -6.46 -26.22 15.13
C GLY A 455 -7.42 -27.01 14.23
N SER A 456 -8.52 -26.39 13.79
CA SER A 456 -9.52 -27.05 12.93
C SER A 456 -9.21 -26.94 11.44
N GLY A 457 -8.26 -26.08 11.04
CA GLY A 457 -7.76 -26.04 9.67
C GLY A 457 -6.91 -27.28 9.39
N ALA A 458 -7.43 -28.20 8.57
CA ALA A 458 -6.58 -29.19 7.91
C ALA A 458 -5.51 -28.43 7.11
N GLN A 459 -4.24 -28.77 7.35
CA GLN A 459 -3.07 -28.12 6.76
C GLN A 459 -2.99 -28.32 5.25
#